data_AF-A0A520FA97-F1
#
_entry.id   AF-A0A520FA97-F1
#
_cell.length_a   1.000
_cell.length_b   1.000
_cell.length_c   1.000
_cell.angle_alpha   90.00
_cell.angle_beta   90.00
_cell.angle_gamma   90.00
#
_symmetry.space_group_name_H-M   'P 1'
#
loop_
_entity.id
_entity.type
_entity.pdbx_description
1 polymer ?
#
loop_
_entity_poly.entity_id
_entity_poly.type
_entity_poly.pdbx_seq_one_letter_code
_entity_poly.pdbx_strand_id
1 'polypeptide(L)'
;MDGVHDLAGVQGFGKVPHTVDADIGPTFHAEWEHLPYSLLFLGAADLGAFSVDEVRHVVERMEPRHYMMTPYYERYVIGVATLMVEKGILTHHELEALAGGPFPLSRPAESEGRPARTDTITFEVGQRVRVRDEYVPGHIRMPAYCRGRVGTVTHRTSDQWPFPDAIGHGRADAGEEPTYHVKFAAEDLFGDDTDAGSVVVDLFEGYLEPAA
;
A
#
# COMPACT_ATOMS: atom_id res chain seq x y z
N MET A 1 -5.58 5.48 -4.38
CA MET A 1 -6.32 6.29 -3.41
C MET A 1 -5.39 7.40 -2.96
N ASP A 2 -5.70 8.65 -3.27
CA ASP A 2 -4.90 9.81 -2.82
C ASP A 2 -5.25 10.15 -1.35
N GLY A 3 -4.87 9.25 -0.44
CA GLY A 3 -5.12 9.37 1.00
C GLY A 3 -3.89 9.82 1.78
N VAL A 4 -4.06 10.10 3.07
CA VAL A 4 -2.96 10.57 3.95
C VAL A 4 -1.83 9.55 4.17
N HIS A 5 -2.04 8.28 3.78
CA HIS A 5 -1.01 7.25 3.86
C HIS A 5 0.11 7.46 2.83
N ASP A 6 -0.16 8.19 1.73
CA ASP A 6 0.83 8.52 0.71
C ASP A 6 1.68 9.72 1.16
N LEU A 7 2.60 9.45 2.08
CA LEU A 7 3.37 10.47 2.80
C LEU A 7 4.63 10.94 2.08
N ALA A 8 5.04 10.28 1.00
CA ALA A 8 6.31 10.57 0.34
C ALA A 8 6.28 11.95 -0.35
N GLY A 9 7.14 12.86 0.11
CA GLY A 9 7.22 14.24 -0.37
C GLY A 9 6.41 15.24 0.47
N VAL A 10 5.67 14.80 1.49
CA VAL A 10 4.97 15.71 2.42
C VAL A 10 5.99 16.47 3.28
N GLN A 11 5.91 17.79 3.28
CA GLN A 11 6.75 18.67 4.09
C GLN A 11 6.12 18.95 5.47
N GLY A 12 6.96 19.20 6.47
CA GLY A 12 6.54 19.66 7.81
C GLY A 12 6.68 18.64 8.95
N PHE A 13 7.09 17.40 8.65
CA PHE A 13 7.48 16.44 9.70
C PHE A 13 8.77 16.87 10.43
N GLY A 14 8.91 16.43 11.68
CA GLY A 14 10.13 16.58 12.45
C GLY A 14 11.23 15.58 12.04
N LYS A 15 12.29 15.50 12.87
CA LYS A 15 13.35 14.51 12.66
C LYS A 15 12.83 13.10 12.87
N VAL A 16 13.38 12.13 12.12
CA VAL A 16 13.18 10.71 12.39
C VAL A 16 13.71 10.38 13.80
N PRO A 17 12.92 9.70 14.66
CA PRO A 17 13.28 9.44 16.06
C PRO A 17 14.23 8.23 16.18
N HIS A 18 15.34 8.26 15.46
CA HIS A 18 16.36 7.21 15.48
C HIS A 18 17.73 7.77 15.09
N THR A 19 18.78 7.13 15.56
CA THR A 19 20.16 7.34 15.10
C THR A 19 20.76 6.00 14.74
N VAL A 20 21.69 5.99 13.77
CA VAL A 20 22.36 4.76 13.32
C VAL A 20 22.91 3.97 14.51
N ASP A 21 22.67 2.66 14.49
CA ASP A 21 23.06 1.68 15.52
C ASP A 21 22.47 1.89 16.93
N ALA A 22 21.48 2.78 17.08
CA ALA A 22 20.77 2.91 18.35
C ALA A 22 19.96 1.65 18.66
N ASP A 23 19.88 1.31 19.95
CA ASP A 23 19.04 0.22 20.43
C ASP A 23 17.56 0.55 20.16
N ILE A 24 16.90 -0.32 19.40
CA ILE A 24 15.47 -0.22 19.09
C ILE A 24 14.61 -0.92 20.16
N GLY A 25 15.22 -1.66 21.09
CA GLY A 25 14.52 -2.47 22.08
C GLY A 25 14.07 -3.83 21.55
N PRO A 26 13.07 -4.47 22.18
CA PRO A 26 12.54 -5.76 21.74
C PRO A 26 11.76 -5.64 20.44
N THR A 27 11.58 -6.75 19.71
CA THR A 27 10.73 -6.80 18.50
C THR A 27 9.31 -6.30 18.77
N PHE A 28 8.76 -6.62 19.94
CA PHE A 28 7.44 -6.18 20.40
C PHE A 28 7.59 -5.47 21.74
N HIS A 29 7.09 -4.25 21.83
CA HIS A 29 7.11 -3.38 23.01
C HIS A 29 5.88 -3.56 23.90
N ALA A 30 4.86 -4.28 23.41
CA ALA A 30 3.71 -4.70 24.21
C ALA A 30 3.25 -6.11 23.82
N GLU A 31 2.65 -6.81 24.79
CA GLU A 31 2.23 -8.21 24.64
C GLU A 31 1.27 -8.45 23.47
N TRP A 32 0.49 -7.45 23.05
CA TRP A 32 -0.49 -7.58 21.98
C TRP A 32 0.06 -7.31 20.57
N GLU A 33 1.27 -6.75 20.44
CA GLU A 33 1.76 -6.24 19.14
C GLU A 33 2.03 -7.34 18.10
N HIS A 34 2.16 -8.59 18.52
CA HIS A 34 2.27 -9.73 17.61
C HIS A 34 0.92 -10.11 16.97
N LEU A 35 -0.20 -9.83 17.64
CA LEU A 35 -1.55 -10.21 17.23
C LEU A 35 -1.94 -9.72 15.83
N PRO A 36 -1.78 -8.43 15.45
CA PRO A 36 -2.23 -7.96 14.14
C PRO A 36 -1.63 -8.76 12.98
N TYR A 37 -0.35 -9.14 13.07
CA TYR A 37 0.31 -9.94 12.02
C TYR A 37 -0.06 -11.41 12.09
N SER A 38 -0.14 -12.00 13.28
CA SER A 38 -0.62 -13.38 13.42
C SER A 38 -2.03 -13.55 12.86
N LEU A 39 -2.94 -12.62 13.15
CA LEU A 39 -4.33 -12.65 12.68
C LEU A 39 -4.46 -12.27 11.20
N LEU A 40 -3.60 -11.38 10.69
CA LEU A 40 -3.47 -11.14 9.25
C LEU A 40 -3.16 -12.45 8.52
N PHE A 41 -2.12 -13.17 8.94
CA PHE A 41 -1.73 -14.42 8.28
C PHE A 41 -2.76 -15.52 8.45
N LEU A 42 -3.41 -15.63 9.61
CA LEU A 42 -4.56 -16.51 9.79
C LEU A 42 -5.68 -16.20 8.77
N GLY A 43 -6.05 -14.93 8.63
CA GLY A 43 -7.10 -14.50 7.71
C GLY A 43 -6.73 -14.71 6.24
N ALA A 44 -5.50 -14.38 5.87
CA ALA A 44 -5.06 -14.40 4.47
C ALA A 44 -4.60 -15.78 3.98
N ALA A 45 -3.86 -16.52 4.80
CA ALA A 45 -3.28 -17.81 4.39
C ALA A 45 -4.14 -19.00 4.78
N ASP A 46 -4.61 -19.06 6.03
CA ASP A 46 -5.30 -20.25 6.55
C ASP A 46 -6.80 -20.24 6.26
N LEU A 47 -7.46 -19.08 6.42
CA LEU A 47 -8.88 -18.92 6.15
C LEU A 47 -9.17 -18.57 4.68
N GLY A 48 -8.20 -17.98 3.97
CA GLY A 48 -8.38 -17.46 2.61
C GLY A 48 -9.47 -16.40 2.51
N ALA A 49 -9.69 -15.63 3.58
CA ALA A 49 -10.80 -14.69 3.70
C ALA A 49 -10.57 -13.36 2.97
N PHE A 50 -9.30 -12.93 2.88
CA PHE A 50 -8.87 -11.70 2.23
C PHE A 50 -7.40 -11.80 1.81
N SER A 51 -6.96 -10.96 0.87
CA SER A 51 -5.56 -10.86 0.46
C SER A 51 -4.74 -9.93 1.37
N VAL A 52 -3.40 -10.00 1.26
CA VAL A 52 -2.52 -9.01 1.92
C VAL A 52 -2.77 -7.60 1.37
N ASP A 53 -3.15 -7.49 0.10
CA ASP A 53 -3.48 -6.22 -0.56
C ASP A 53 -4.78 -5.61 -0.02
N GLU A 54 -5.79 -6.44 0.31
CA GLU A 54 -6.99 -6.00 1.02
C GLU A 54 -6.63 -5.45 2.41
N VAL A 55 -5.63 -6.03 3.08
CA VAL A 55 -5.14 -5.55 4.39
C VAL A 55 -4.43 -4.20 4.26
N ARG A 56 -3.66 -3.98 3.18
CA ARG A 56 -3.11 -2.65 2.90
C ARG A 56 -4.24 -1.66 2.67
N HIS A 57 -5.19 -2.00 1.79
CA HIS A 57 -6.27 -1.11 1.44
C HIS A 57 -7.19 -0.76 2.61
N VAL A 58 -7.53 -1.69 3.50
CA VAL A 58 -8.36 -1.39 4.68
C VAL A 58 -7.67 -0.42 5.65
N VAL A 59 -6.34 -0.45 5.75
CA VAL A 59 -5.58 0.53 6.52
C VAL A 59 -5.58 1.90 5.83
N GLU A 60 -5.48 1.93 4.49
CA GLU A 60 -5.61 3.16 3.70
C GLU A 60 -7.00 3.82 3.82
N ARG A 61 -8.03 3.00 4.09
CA ARG A 61 -9.43 3.42 4.30
C ARG A 61 -9.73 3.95 5.71
N MET A 62 -8.77 3.94 6.64
CA MET A 62 -8.97 4.57 7.94
C MET A 62 -9.38 6.04 7.77
N GLU A 63 -10.20 6.57 8.69
CA GLU A 63 -10.49 8.00 8.71
C GLU A 63 -9.16 8.78 8.82
N PRO A 64 -8.94 9.87 8.06
CA PRO A 64 -7.62 10.47 7.94
C PRO A 64 -6.99 10.90 9.26
N ARG A 65 -7.76 11.44 10.20
CA ARG A 65 -7.23 11.83 11.52
C ARG A 65 -6.93 10.60 12.34
N HIS A 66 -7.83 9.62 12.35
CA HIS A 66 -7.65 8.33 13.01
C HIS A 66 -6.33 7.69 12.56
N TYR A 67 -6.09 7.59 11.24
CA TYR A 67 -4.82 7.09 10.70
C TYR A 67 -3.59 7.80 11.29
N MET A 68 -3.61 9.14 11.35
CA MET A 68 -2.48 9.96 11.78
C MET A 68 -2.22 9.90 13.29
N MET A 69 -3.21 9.54 14.11
CA MET A 69 -3.06 9.43 15.56
C MET A 69 -2.90 7.99 16.07
N THR A 70 -3.09 6.98 15.22
CA THR A 70 -2.98 5.58 15.59
C THR A 70 -1.56 5.03 15.36
N PRO A 71 -0.92 4.40 16.37
CA PRO A 71 0.36 3.70 16.23
C PRO A 71 0.35 2.57 15.19
N TYR A 72 1.54 2.17 14.71
CA TYR A 72 1.68 1.24 13.60
C TYR A 72 0.90 -0.07 13.78
N TYR A 73 1.17 -0.82 14.84
CA TYR A 73 0.53 -2.12 15.07
C TYR A 73 -0.99 -2.00 15.28
N GLU A 74 -1.45 -0.92 15.90
CA GLU A 74 -2.87 -0.70 16.16
C GLU A 74 -3.66 -0.45 14.86
N ARG A 75 -3.06 0.18 13.84
CA ARG A 75 -3.69 0.30 12.52
C ARG A 75 -4.01 -1.06 11.90
N TYR A 76 -3.15 -2.05 12.10
CA TYR A 76 -3.38 -3.41 11.60
C TYR A 76 -4.38 -4.18 12.46
N VAL A 77 -4.47 -3.91 13.77
CA VAL A 77 -5.55 -4.45 14.60
C VAL A 77 -6.90 -3.97 14.08
N ILE A 78 -7.04 -2.67 13.83
CA ILE A 78 -8.26 -2.05 13.27
C ILE A 78 -8.54 -2.59 11.86
N GLY A 79 -7.51 -2.67 11.01
CA GLY A 79 -7.64 -3.14 9.64
C GLY A 79 -8.12 -4.58 9.54
N VAL A 80 -7.48 -5.50 10.25
CA VAL A 80 -7.87 -6.92 10.27
C VAL A 80 -9.26 -7.09 10.87
N ALA A 81 -9.58 -6.41 11.98
CA ALA A 81 -10.92 -6.44 12.56
C ALA A 81 -11.99 -5.95 11.57
N THR A 82 -11.71 -4.88 10.83
CA THR A 82 -12.62 -4.37 9.79
C THR A 82 -12.87 -5.41 8.70
N LEU A 83 -11.81 -6.04 8.18
CA LEU A 83 -11.96 -7.08 7.15
C LEU A 83 -12.75 -8.29 7.67
N MET A 84 -12.49 -8.74 8.90
CA MET A 84 -13.24 -9.85 9.49
C MET A 84 -14.75 -9.55 9.59
N VAL A 85 -15.12 -8.29 9.88
CA VAL A 85 -16.52 -7.85 9.87
C VAL A 85 -17.07 -7.76 8.45
N GLU A 86 -16.33 -7.18 7.51
CA GLU A 86 -16.76 -7.06 6.09
C GLU A 86 -16.95 -8.42 5.42
N LYS A 87 -16.16 -9.43 5.78
CA LYS A 87 -16.28 -10.81 5.29
C LYS A 87 -17.32 -11.64 6.05
N GLY A 88 -17.99 -11.07 7.04
CA GLY A 88 -19.03 -11.75 7.82
C GLY A 88 -18.50 -12.86 8.75
N ILE A 89 -17.20 -12.85 9.06
CA ILE A 89 -16.57 -13.80 9.98
C ILE A 89 -16.84 -13.39 11.43
N LEU A 90 -16.80 -12.09 11.69
CA LEU A 90 -17.13 -11.47 12.98
C LEU A 90 -18.24 -10.43 12.78
N THR A 91 -18.86 -10.02 13.87
CA THR A 91 -19.74 -8.83 13.91
C THR A 91 -19.04 -7.66 14.59
N HIS A 92 -19.43 -6.42 14.26
CA HIS A 92 -18.90 -5.26 14.98
C HIS A 92 -19.34 -5.27 16.46
N HIS A 93 -20.56 -5.74 16.73
CA HIS A 93 -21.11 -5.82 18.08
C HIS A 93 -20.31 -6.76 19.01
N GLU A 94 -19.89 -7.93 18.53
CA GLU A 94 -19.12 -8.85 19.38
C GLU A 94 -17.72 -8.31 19.69
N LEU A 95 -17.10 -7.56 18.77
CA LEU A 95 -15.82 -6.90 19.01
C LEU A 95 -15.94 -5.87 20.14
N GLU A 96 -16.97 -5.02 20.09
CA GLU A 96 -17.22 -4.03 21.15
C GLU A 96 -17.55 -4.69 22.49
N ALA A 97 -18.34 -5.77 22.47
CA ALA A 97 -18.69 -6.51 23.68
C ALA A 97 -17.46 -7.16 24.33
N LEU A 98 -16.56 -7.75 23.54
CA LEU A 98 -15.32 -8.37 24.03
C LEU A 98 -14.28 -7.33 24.47
N ALA A 99 -14.18 -6.21 23.77
CA ALA A 99 -13.29 -5.11 24.14
C ALA A 99 -13.79 -4.31 25.36
N GLY A 100 -15.09 -4.44 25.69
CA GLY A 100 -15.72 -3.69 26.78
C GLY A 100 -15.89 -2.20 26.48
N GLY A 101 -15.96 -1.82 25.20
CA GLY A 101 -16.05 -0.43 24.76
C GLY A 101 -16.06 -0.26 23.24
N PRO A 102 -16.10 0.99 22.74
CA PRO A 102 -16.13 1.28 21.32
C PRO A 102 -14.90 0.71 20.59
N PHE A 103 -15.13 0.10 19.43
CA PHE A 103 -14.07 -0.41 18.55
C PHE A 103 -14.25 0.21 17.15
N PRO A 104 -13.79 1.45 16.90
CA PRO A 104 -13.99 2.09 15.61
C PRO A 104 -13.22 1.36 14.50
N LEU A 105 -13.91 1.07 13.40
CA LEU A 105 -13.38 0.38 12.21
C LEU A 105 -12.97 1.37 11.11
N SER A 106 -12.29 0.89 10.07
CA SER A 106 -12.02 1.68 8.86
C SER A 106 -13.31 2.04 8.11
N ARG A 107 -13.27 3.09 7.29
CA ARG A 107 -14.43 3.51 6.49
C ARG A 107 -14.71 2.48 5.38
N PRO A 108 -15.98 2.30 4.94
CA PRO A 108 -16.29 1.48 3.77
C PRO A 108 -15.53 1.95 2.53
N ALA A 109 -15.20 1.02 1.63
CA ALA A 109 -14.57 1.36 0.36
C ALA A 109 -15.50 2.23 -0.51
N GLU A 110 -14.95 3.25 -1.15
CA GLU A 110 -15.67 4.15 -2.07
C GLU A 110 -15.45 3.76 -3.56
N SER A 111 -14.73 2.66 -3.80
CA SER A 111 -14.40 2.12 -5.13
C SER A 111 -14.49 0.59 -5.11
N GLU A 112 -14.90 0.00 -6.23
CA GLU A 112 -14.94 -1.47 -6.41
C GLU A 112 -13.62 -2.05 -6.96
N GLY A 113 -12.52 -1.30 -6.89
CA GLY A 113 -11.27 -1.59 -7.60
C GLY A 113 -11.35 -1.44 -9.12
N ARG A 114 -10.30 -1.88 -9.83
CA ARG A 114 -10.25 -1.98 -11.29
C ARG A 114 -9.48 -3.23 -11.72
N PRO A 115 -9.83 -3.85 -12.86
CA PRO A 115 -9.14 -5.05 -13.35
C PRO A 115 -7.69 -4.75 -13.77
N ALA A 116 -6.89 -5.82 -13.91
CA ALA A 116 -5.61 -5.75 -14.61
C ALA A 116 -5.80 -5.29 -16.06
N ARG A 117 -4.79 -4.64 -16.62
CA ARG A 117 -4.87 -4.14 -18.00
C ARG A 117 -4.72 -5.27 -19.00
N THR A 118 -5.44 -5.18 -20.12
CA THR A 118 -5.30 -6.15 -21.22
C THR A 118 -4.29 -5.71 -22.28
N ASP A 119 -3.94 -4.42 -22.30
CA ASP A 119 -2.98 -3.79 -23.21
C ASP A 119 -1.56 -3.78 -22.62
N THR A 120 -1.00 -4.97 -22.38
CA THR A 120 0.32 -5.14 -21.76
C THR A 120 1.47 -4.77 -22.70
N ILE A 121 2.48 -4.09 -22.15
CA ILE A 121 3.71 -3.73 -22.84
C ILE A 121 4.87 -4.20 -21.97
N THR A 122 5.62 -5.16 -22.49
CA THR A 122 6.83 -5.65 -21.82
C THR A 122 7.98 -4.67 -22.04
N PHE A 123 8.52 -4.13 -20.96
CA PHE A 123 9.67 -3.22 -21.01
C PHE A 123 10.99 -3.95 -20.78
N GLU A 124 12.07 -3.46 -21.36
CA GLU A 124 13.43 -3.96 -21.19
C GLU A 124 14.28 -3.01 -20.34
N VAL A 125 15.29 -3.57 -19.66
CA VAL A 125 16.24 -2.77 -18.88
C VAL A 125 16.93 -1.73 -19.77
N GLY A 126 16.98 -0.49 -19.29
CA GLY A 126 17.51 0.67 -20.02
C GLY A 126 16.45 1.46 -20.80
N GLN A 127 15.24 0.94 -20.97
CA GLN A 127 14.16 1.69 -21.61
C GLN A 127 13.64 2.82 -20.73
N ARG A 128 13.29 3.94 -21.37
CA ARG A 128 12.58 5.04 -20.71
C ARG A 128 11.09 4.76 -20.72
N VAL A 129 10.47 4.91 -19.57
CA VAL A 129 9.04 4.71 -19.36
C VAL A 129 8.45 5.92 -18.65
N ARG A 130 7.18 6.19 -18.92
CA ARG A 130 6.37 7.16 -18.19
C ARG A 130 5.42 6.39 -17.28
N VAL A 131 5.29 6.83 -16.05
CA VAL A 131 4.20 6.40 -15.18
C VAL A 131 2.92 7.05 -15.67
N ARG A 132 1.88 6.25 -15.91
CA ARG A 132 0.60 6.74 -16.43
C ARG A 132 0.03 7.85 -15.54
N ASP A 133 -0.53 8.88 -16.16
CA ASP A 133 -1.20 9.99 -15.47
C ASP A 133 -2.66 9.64 -15.15
N GLU A 134 -2.83 8.68 -14.23
CA GLU A 134 -4.14 8.16 -13.83
C GLU A 134 -4.41 8.39 -12.34
N TYR A 135 -5.66 8.71 -12.02
CA TYR A 135 -6.16 8.89 -10.65
C TYR A 135 -7.09 7.73 -10.31
N VAL A 136 -6.68 6.93 -9.32
CA VAL A 136 -7.42 5.72 -8.93
C VAL A 136 -7.99 5.92 -7.53
N PRO A 137 -9.33 5.86 -7.36
CA PRO A 137 -9.97 6.11 -6.07
C PRO A 137 -9.74 4.98 -5.07
N GLY A 138 -9.62 3.73 -5.52
CA GLY A 138 -9.32 2.56 -4.70
C GLY A 138 -7.82 2.30 -4.47
N HIS A 139 -7.48 1.11 -3.96
CA HIS A 139 -6.09 0.66 -3.81
C HIS A 139 -5.29 0.81 -5.11
N ILE A 140 -4.04 1.29 -4.98
CA ILE A 140 -3.05 1.36 -6.06
C ILE A 140 -1.65 1.36 -5.44
N ARG A 141 -0.68 0.69 -6.06
CA ARG A 141 0.72 0.63 -5.61
C ARG A 141 1.63 1.60 -6.38
N MET A 142 1.13 2.81 -6.59
CA MET A 142 1.82 3.90 -7.29
C MET A 142 1.77 5.16 -6.42
N PRO A 143 2.85 5.49 -5.69
CA PRO A 143 2.92 6.74 -4.93
C PRO A 143 2.74 7.96 -5.83
N ALA A 144 1.98 8.96 -5.37
CA ALA A 144 1.55 10.09 -6.19
C ALA A 144 2.72 10.89 -6.78
N TYR A 145 3.87 10.97 -6.10
CA TYR A 145 5.03 11.72 -6.58
C TYR A 145 5.58 11.22 -7.92
N CYS A 146 5.33 9.95 -8.28
CA CYS A 146 5.81 9.36 -9.53
C CYS A 146 4.79 9.45 -10.67
N ARG A 147 3.52 9.82 -10.41
CA ARG A 147 2.46 9.96 -11.43
C ARG A 147 2.90 10.89 -12.56
N GLY A 148 2.77 10.45 -13.82
CA GLY A 148 3.14 11.24 -15.00
C GLY A 148 4.65 11.42 -15.23
N ARG A 149 5.51 10.97 -14.30
CA ARG A 149 6.96 11.15 -14.36
C ARG A 149 7.63 10.12 -15.26
N VAL A 150 8.79 10.49 -15.81
CA VAL A 150 9.58 9.62 -16.69
C VAL A 150 10.77 9.09 -15.91
N GLY A 151 11.03 7.80 -16.02
CA GLY A 151 12.22 7.16 -15.46
C GLY A 151 12.80 6.12 -16.40
N THR A 152 13.85 5.44 -15.96
CA THR A 152 14.52 4.38 -16.71
C THR A 152 14.36 3.05 -15.98
N VAL A 153 13.96 2.01 -16.70
CA VAL A 153 13.87 0.65 -16.17
C VAL A 153 15.26 0.14 -15.82
N THR A 154 15.47 -0.25 -14.57
CA THR A 154 16.74 -0.84 -14.10
C THR A 154 16.63 -2.34 -13.82
N HIS A 155 15.41 -2.85 -13.62
CA HIS A 155 15.12 -4.26 -13.40
C HIS A 155 13.69 -4.58 -13.84
N ARG A 156 13.48 -5.80 -14.34
CA ARG A 156 12.17 -6.43 -14.54
C ARG A 156 12.18 -7.73 -13.74
N THR A 157 11.15 -7.96 -12.93
CA THR A 157 11.05 -9.18 -12.13
C THR A 157 10.89 -10.42 -13.01
N SER A 158 11.41 -11.55 -12.54
CA SER A 158 11.17 -12.87 -13.17
C SER A 158 9.82 -13.44 -12.79
N ASP A 159 9.34 -13.12 -11.58
CA ASP A 159 8.04 -13.50 -11.06
C ASP A 159 7.00 -12.44 -11.42
N GLN A 160 5.74 -12.85 -11.36
CA GLN A 160 4.57 -12.01 -11.59
C GLN A 160 3.63 -12.13 -10.41
N TRP A 161 2.84 -11.09 -10.17
CA TRP A 161 1.91 -11.03 -9.06
C TRP A 161 0.55 -10.49 -9.51
N PRO A 162 -0.53 -10.81 -8.78
CA PRO A 162 -1.84 -10.24 -9.04
C PRO A 162 -1.84 -8.71 -8.96
N PHE A 163 -2.55 -8.06 -9.89
CA PHE A 163 -2.61 -6.61 -9.98
C PHE A 163 -3.28 -6.00 -8.73
N PRO A 164 -2.59 -5.12 -7.97
CA PRO A 164 -3.06 -4.67 -6.65
C PRO A 164 -4.40 -3.96 -6.69
N ASP A 165 -4.68 -3.18 -7.73
CA ASP A 165 -5.90 -2.38 -7.86
C ASP A 165 -7.14 -3.27 -8.02
N ALA A 166 -6.95 -4.56 -8.33
CA ALA A 166 -7.97 -5.58 -8.33
C ALA A 166 -7.96 -6.44 -7.06
N ILE A 167 -6.84 -7.11 -6.77
CA ILE A 167 -6.76 -8.06 -5.64
C ILE A 167 -6.93 -7.36 -4.28
N GLY A 168 -6.56 -6.07 -4.17
CA GLY A 168 -6.80 -5.24 -2.99
C GLY A 168 -8.27 -4.92 -2.71
N HIS A 169 -9.18 -5.32 -3.60
CA HIS A 169 -10.63 -5.26 -3.46
C HIS A 169 -11.28 -6.66 -3.50
N GLY A 170 -10.46 -7.73 -3.44
CA GLY A 170 -10.94 -9.11 -3.51
C GLY A 170 -11.52 -9.50 -4.88
N ARG A 171 -11.15 -8.79 -5.96
CA ARG A 171 -11.64 -9.11 -7.30
C ARG A 171 -10.94 -10.34 -7.88
N ALA A 172 -11.66 -11.08 -8.71
CA ALA A 172 -11.14 -12.27 -9.39
C ALA A 172 -10.39 -11.96 -10.70
N ASP A 173 -10.45 -10.73 -11.19
CA ASP A 173 -9.85 -10.29 -12.47
C ASP A 173 -8.53 -9.53 -12.28
N ALA A 174 -7.77 -9.94 -11.26
CA ALA A 174 -6.47 -9.36 -10.95
C ALA A 174 -5.34 -9.78 -11.89
N GLY A 175 -5.54 -10.83 -12.69
CA GLY A 175 -4.50 -11.35 -13.59
C GLY A 175 -3.17 -11.59 -12.88
N GLU A 176 -2.06 -11.53 -13.63
CA GLU A 176 -0.71 -11.47 -13.09
C GLU A 176 0.12 -10.53 -13.98
N GLU A 177 0.96 -9.70 -13.37
CA GLU A 177 1.86 -8.78 -14.06
C GLU A 177 3.25 -8.80 -13.39
N PRO A 178 4.35 -8.64 -14.15
CA PRO A 178 5.65 -8.36 -13.57
C PRO A 178 5.68 -6.93 -13.00
N THR A 179 6.67 -6.66 -12.15
CA THR A 179 6.99 -5.30 -11.73
C THR A 179 8.33 -4.86 -12.30
N TYR A 180 8.53 -3.54 -12.28
CA TYR A 180 9.68 -2.86 -12.83
C TYR A 180 10.27 -1.92 -11.81
N HIS A 181 11.57 -2.05 -11.56
CA HIS A 181 12.31 -1.02 -10.84
C HIS A 181 12.55 0.13 -11.82
N VAL A 182 11.84 1.24 -11.62
CA VAL A 182 11.98 2.45 -12.43
C VAL A 182 12.78 3.46 -11.63
N LYS A 183 13.96 3.84 -12.14
CA LYS A 183 14.81 4.87 -11.55
C LYS A 183 14.46 6.24 -12.11
N PHE A 184 14.13 7.17 -11.22
CA PHE A 184 13.86 8.57 -11.51
C PHE A 184 15.00 9.44 -10.99
N ALA A 185 15.35 10.50 -11.70
CA ALA A 185 16.18 11.56 -11.11
C ALA A 185 15.36 12.27 -10.03
N ALA A 186 15.97 12.62 -8.90
CA ALA A 186 15.23 13.28 -7.82
C ALA A 186 14.65 14.64 -8.27
N GLU A 187 15.40 15.37 -9.11
CA GLU A 187 14.97 16.62 -9.74
C GLU A 187 13.71 16.48 -10.62
N ASP A 188 13.52 15.32 -11.27
CA ASP A 188 12.30 15.06 -12.06
C ASP A 188 11.06 14.89 -11.18
N LEU A 189 11.25 14.50 -9.92
CA LEU A 189 10.18 14.25 -8.94
C LEU A 189 9.87 15.49 -8.10
N PHE A 190 10.90 16.16 -7.60
CA PHE A 190 10.78 17.21 -6.58
C PHE A 190 11.39 18.56 -7.01
N GLY A 191 11.93 18.68 -8.21
CA GLY A 191 12.63 19.88 -8.68
C GLY A 191 13.90 20.14 -7.87
N ASP A 192 14.21 21.41 -7.63
CA ASP A 192 15.38 21.83 -6.86
C ASP A 192 15.24 21.57 -5.33
N ASP A 193 14.06 21.15 -4.87
CA ASP A 193 13.75 20.91 -3.45
C ASP A 193 14.01 19.45 -3.05
N THR A 194 15.24 19.00 -3.29
CA THR A 194 15.68 17.64 -2.95
C THR A 194 17.17 17.61 -2.66
N ASP A 195 17.57 16.73 -1.72
CA ASP A 195 18.96 16.42 -1.41
C ASP A 195 19.39 15.04 -1.94
N ALA A 196 18.49 14.32 -2.60
CA ALA A 196 18.71 13.00 -3.16
C ALA A 196 19.25 13.07 -4.60
N GLY A 197 19.96 12.02 -5.03
CA GLY A 197 20.35 11.87 -6.44
C GLY A 197 19.24 11.23 -7.30
N SER A 198 18.69 10.11 -6.83
CA SER A 198 17.66 9.37 -7.55
C SER A 198 16.76 8.60 -6.61
N VAL A 199 15.54 8.32 -7.06
CA VAL A 199 14.58 7.42 -6.38
C VAL A 199 14.28 6.25 -7.30
N VAL A 200 14.23 5.04 -6.74
CA VAL A 200 13.78 3.84 -7.46
C VAL A 200 12.43 3.45 -6.91
N VAL A 201 11.44 3.32 -7.80
CA VAL A 201 10.10 2.85 -7.45
C VAL A 201 9.86 1.52 -8.14
N ASP A 202 9.35 0.54 -7.41
CA ASP A 202 8.91 -0.73 -7.96
C ASP A 202 7.44 -0.61 -8.39
N LEU A 203 7.18 -0.64 -9.70
CA LEU A 203 5.89 -0.34 -10.31
C LEU A 203 5.41 -1.52 -11.16
N PHE A 204 4.13 -1.88 -11.01
CA PHE A 204 3.47 -2.88 -11.86
C PHE A 204 3.45 -2.44 -13.33
N GLU A 205 3.50 -3.41 -14.25
CA GLU A 205 3.46 -3.17 -15.69
C GLU A 205 2.29 -2.27 -16.11
N GLY A 206 1.10 -2.52 -15.55
CA GLY A 206 -0.13 -1.78 -15.85
C GLY A 206 -0.04 -0.28 -15.51
N TYR A 207 0.91 0.15 -14.69
CA TYR A 207 1.12 1.57 -14.34
C TYR A 207 2.04 2.31 -15.32
N LEU A 208 2.66 1.60 -16.27
CA LEU A 208 3.68 2.15 -17.16
C LEU A 208 3.21 2.27 -18.60
N GLU A 209 3.78 3.24 -19.31
CA GLU A 209 3.64 3.42 -20.74
C GLU A 209 4.98 3.87 -21.36
N PRO A 210 5.19 3.67 -22.68
CA PRO A 210 6.41 4.13 -23.34
C PRO A 210 6.59 5.65 -23.19
N ALA A 211 7.79 6.07 -22.78
CA ALA A 211 8.13 7.49 -22.85
C ALA A 211 8.52 7.87 -24.29
N ALA A 212 7.78 8.81 -24.88
CA ALA A 212 8.17 9.46 -26.13
C ALA A 212 9.43 10.33 -25.94
#